data_AF-A0A6A7C8W8-F1
#
_entry.id   AF-A0A6A7C8W8-F1
#
_cell.length_a   1.000
_cell.length_b   1.000
_cell.length_c   1.000
_cell.angle_alpha   90.00
_cell.angle_beta   90.00
_cell.angle_gamma   90.00
#
_symmetry.space_group_name_H-M   'P 1'
#
loop_
_entity.id
_entity.type
_entity.pdbx_description
1 polymer ?
#
loop_
_entity_poly.entity_id
_entity_poly.type
_entity_poly.pdbx_seq_one_letter_code
_entity_poly.pdbx_strand_id
1 'polypeptide(L)'
;MFSNVKALAFVSGLLRLAGPAFGYSLIDEFQVIGSNGSYIGDRSFSRGYVARIDPSFNGFSVNYQVPAGESGRIQIYSSDLLCHPSQHASNYTNPSYPMLQAQSGSCVAMKHLENGHVTMP
;
A
#
# COMPACT_ATOMS: atom_id res chain seq x y z
N MET A 1 40.27 30.35 -2.84
CA MET A 1 39.40 29.71 -3.86
C MET A 1 39.24 28.19 -3.70
N PHE A 2 40.00 27.50 -2.83
CA PHE A 2 39.99 26.02 -2.70
C PHE A 2 39.01 25.43 -1.65
N SER A 3 38.35 26.25 -0.84
CA SER A 3 37.48 25.78 0.27
C SER A 3 36.13 25.25 -0.22
N ASN A 4 35.52 25.93 -1.20
CA ASN A 4 34.17 25.61 -1.67
C ASN A 4 34.10 24.26 -2.42
N VAL A 5 35.18 23.86 -3.12
CA VAL A 5 35.21 22.60 -3.88
C VAL A 5 35.23 21.38 -2.95
N LYS A 6 35.98 21.46 -1.84
CA LYS A 6 36.04 20.37 -0.84
C LYS A 6 34.73 20.25 -0.07
N ALA A 7 34.11 21.37 0.28
CA ALA A 7 32.79 21.39 0.91
C ALA A 7 31.72 20.77 -0.01
N LEU A 8 31.74 21.12 -1.31
CA LEU A 8 30.79 20.57 -2.29
C LEU A 8 30.98 19.06 -2.49
N ALA A 9 32.22 18.58 -2.54
CA ALA A 9 32.52 17.15 -2.66
C ALA A 9 32.07 16.36 -1.42
N PHE A 10 32.25 16.92 -0.22
CA PHE A 10 31.81 16.29 1.03
C PHE A 10 30.28 16.23 1.11
N VAL A 11 29.58 17.31 0.78
CA VAL A 11 28.11 17.35 0.74
C VAL A 11 27.56 16.39 -0.31
N SER A 12 28.17 16.32 -1.50
CA SER A 12 27.76 15.37 -2.54
C SER A 12 28.01 13.92 -2.13
N GLY A 13 29.06 13.64 -1.34
CA GLY A 13 29.33 12.31 -0.78
C GLY A 13 28.28 11.90 0.25
N LEU A 14 27.90 12.82 1.15
CA LEU A 14 26.85 12.59 2.14
C LEU A 14 25.49 12.32 1.49
N LEU A 15 25.14 13.04 0.42
CA LEU A 15 23.87 12.86 -0.27
C LEU A 15 23.74 11.49 -0.96
N ARG A 16 24.86 10.87 -1.36
CA ARG A 16 24.87 9.51 -1.94
C ARG A 16 24.64 8.40 -0.92
N LEU A 17 24.79 8.68 0.37
CA LEU A 17 24.50 7.73 1.45
C LEU A 17 22.99 7.66 1.76
N ALA A 18 22.21 8.65 1.31
CA ALA A 18 20.75 8.58 1.33
C ALA A 18 20.29 7.65 0.18
N GLY A 19 20.19 6.35 0.47
CA GLY A 19 19.60 5.38 -0.47
C GLY A 19 18.14 5.73 -0.80
N PRO A 20 17.59 5.18 -1.90
CA PRO A 20 16.20 5.40 -2.26
C PRO A 20 15.26 4.79 -1.21
N ALA A 21 14.25 5.55 -0.78
CA ALA A 21 13.16 5.06 0.05
C ALA A 21 11.98 4.66 -0.84
N PHE A 22 11.66 3.37 -0.91
CA PHE A 22 10.52 2.85 -1.66
C PHE A 22 9.36 2.55 -0.72
N GLY A 23 8.37 3.44 -0.69
CA GLY A 23 7.15 3.23 0.09
C GLY A 23 6.19 2.28 -0.62
N TYR A 24 5.64 1.33 0.14
CA TYR A 24 4.43 0.61 -0.25
C TYR A 24 3.30 1.03 0.70
N SER A 25 2.10 1.14 0.16
CA SER A 25 0.89 1.47 0.92
C SER A 25 -0.10 0.33 0.79
N LEU A 26 -0.48 -0.25 1.91
CA LEU A 26 -1.58 -1.21 2.00
C LEU A 26 -2.78 -0.50 2.64
N ILE A 27 -3.91 -0.51 1.95
CA ILE A 27 -5.16 -0.04 2.54
C ILE A 27 -5.71 -1.17 3.38
N ASP A 28 -5.79 -0.97 4.68
CA ASP A 28 -6.29 -1.97 5.61
C ASP A 28 -7.81 -1.88 5.79
N GLU A 29 -8.36 -0.66 5.77
CA GLU A 29 -9.74 -0.41 6.16
C GLU A 29 -10.35 0.75 5.37
N PHE A 30 -11.62 0.61 5.01
CA PHE A 30 -12.42 1.62 4.33
C PHE A 30 -13.65 1.98 5.16
N GLN A 31 -14.01 3.26 5.21
CA GLN A 31 -15.23 3.71 5.85
C GLN A 31 -15.81 4.95 5.17
N VAL A 32 -17.14 5.05 5.11
CA VAL A 32 -17.81 6.20 4.50
C VAL A 32 -17.68 7.43 5.41
N ILE A 33 -17.51 8.60 4.79
CA ILE A 33 -17.48 9.89 5.47
C ILE A 33 -18.84 10.58 5.31
N GLY A 34 -19.47 10.92 6.43
CA GLY A 34 -20.72 11.66 6.49
C GLY A 34 -20.55 13.15 6.16
N SER A 35 -21.66 13.86 6.00
CA SER A 35 -21.67 15.28 5.61
C SER A 35 -21.01 16.22 6.62
N ASN A 36 -20.87 15.81 7.87
CA ASN A 36 -20.18 16.52 8.94
C ASN A 36 -18.71 16.08 9.12
N GLY A 37 -18.19 15.24 8.22
CA GLY A 37 -16.83 14.69 8.31
C GLY A 37 -16.67 13.51 9.26
N SER A 38 -17.74 13.03 9.91
CA SER A 38 -17.64 11.83 10.76
C SER A 38 -17.59 10.56 9.93
N TYR A 39 -16.98 9.51 10.47
CA TYR A 39 -17.10 8.18 9.86
C TYR A 39 -18.48 7.59 10.14
N ILE A 40 -19.13 7.06 9.10
CA ILE A 40 -20.46 6.46 9.16
C ILE A 40 -20.46 5.08 8.51
N GLY A 41 -21.42 4.25 8.90
CA GLY A 41 -21.54 2.87 8.41
C GLY A 41 -20.46 1.94 8.97
N ASP A 42 -20.54 0.68 8.56
CA ASP A 42 -19.60 -0.36 8.98
C ASP A 42 -18.24 -0.17 8.31
N ARG A 43 -17.20 -0.60 9.03
CA ARG A 43 -15.86 -0.73 8.47
C ARG A 43 -15.85 -1.85 7.44
N SER A 44 -15.14 -1.61 6.36
CA SER A 44 -15.02 -2.56 5.26
C SER A 44 -13.57 -2.76 4.87
N PHE A 45 -13.31 -3.83 4.15
CA PHE A 45 -11.96 -4.36 3.95
C PHE A 45 -11.73 -4.75 2.49
N SER A 46 -10.46 -4.83 2.10
CA SER A 46 -10.08 -5.32 0.78
C SER A 46 -10.42 -6.80 0.64
N ARG A 47 -10.59 -7.27 -0.60
CA ARG A 47 -10.74 -8.71 -0.87
C ARG A 47 -9.54 -9.49 -0.37
N GLY A 48 -9.80 -10.58 0.35
CA GLY A 48 -8.75 -11.43 0.92
C GLY A 48 -8.02 -10.81 2.12
N TYR A 49 -8.56 -9.74 2.74
CA TYR A 49 -7.97 -9.15 3.94
C TYR A 49 -7.78 -10.20 5.03
N VAL A 50 -6.58 -10.19 5.63
CA VAL A 50 -6.21 -11.03 6.76
C VAL A 50 -5.78 -10.08 7.87
N ALA A 51 -6.50 -10.09 9.00
CA ALA A 51 -6.16 -9.21 10.12
C ALA A 51 -4.84 -9.63 10.76
N ARG A 52 -4.10 -8.66 11.32
CA ARG A 52 -2.81 -8.92 11.99
C ARG A 52 -2.90 -9.82 13.23
N ILE A 53 -4.08 -9.90 13.84
CA ILE A 53 -4.36 -10.79 14.98
C ILE A 53 -4.77 -12.20 14.53
N ASP A 54 -5.00 -12.40 13.23
CA ASP A 54 -5.33 -13.70 12.68
C ASP A 54 -4.05 -14.57 12.68
N PRO A 55 -4.08 -15.81 13.20
CA PRO A 55 -2.92 -16.70 13.18
C PRO A 55 -2.35 -16.99 11.78
N SER A 56 -3.14 -16.79 10.73
CA SER A 56 -2.71 -16.95 9.34
C SER A 56 -2.00 -15.73 8.75
N PHE A 57 -1.90 -14.61 9.48
CA PHE A 57 -1.22 -13.41 9.00
C PHE A 57 0.28 -13.63 8.88
N ASN A 58 0.81 -13.48 7.66
CA ASN A 58 2.25 -13.60 7.37
C ASN A 58 2.84 -12.35 6.69
N GLY A 59 2.04 -11.30 6.46
CA GLY A 59 2.46 -10.08 5.76
C GLY A 59 2.46 -10.18 4.22
N PHE A 60 2.29 -11.38 3.67
CA PHE A 60 2.33 -11.63 2.23
C PHE A 60 0.97 -11.99 1.62
N SER A 61 -0.05 -12.30 2.44
CA SER A 61 -1.37 -12.80 1.99
C SER A 61 -2.10 -11.89 0.99
N VAL A 62 -1.85 -10.58 1.02
CA VAL A 62 -2.43 -9.59 0.09
C VAL A 62 -1.35 -8.73 -0.58
N ASN A 63 -0.10 -9.18 -0.56
CA ASN A 63 1.00 -8.48 -1.21
C ASN A 63 0.89 -8.66 -2.73
N TYR A 64 0.99 -7.57 -3.48
CA TYR A 64 1.01 -7.63 -4.94
C TYR A 64 1.87 -6.52 -5.52
N GLN A 65 2.92 -6.91 -6.24
CA GLN A 65 3.86 -5.99 -6.88
C GLN A 65 3.60 -5.93 -8.38
N VAL A 66 3.59 -4.72 -8.93
CA VAL A 66 3.40 -4.45 -10.36
C VAL A 66 4.51 -3.52 -10.86
N PRO A 67 5.44 -3.98 -11.72
CA PRO A 67 5.59 -5.36 -12.19
C PRO A 67 6.02 -6.28 -11.05
N ALA A 68 5.76 -7.58 -11.17
CA ALA A 68 6.16 -8.55 -10.15
C ALA A 68 7.67 -8.47 -9.89
N GLY A 69 8.11 -8.34 -8.64
CA GLY A 69 9.53 -8.19 -8.29
C GLY A 69 10.41 -9.32 -8.83
N GLU A 70 9.89 -10.55 -8.80
CA GLU A 70 10.55 -11.74 -9.36
C GLU A 70 10.84 -11.65 -10.86
N SER A 71 10.11 -10.79 -11.59
CA SER A 71 10.33 -10.62 -13.02
C SER A 71 11.58 -9.82 -13.35
N GLY A 72 12.17 -9.10 -12.39
CA GLY A 72 13.31 -8.21 -12.60
C GLY A 72 13.03 -7.04 -13.56
N ARG A 73 11.77 -6.85 -13.95
CA ARG A 73 11.36 -5.80 -14.88
C ARG A 73 11.24 -4.46 -14.15
N ILE A 74 11.63 -3.42 -14.87
CA ILE A 74 11.43 -2.03 -14.44
C ILE A 74 10.27 -1.34 -15.17
N GLN A 75 9.62 -2.05 -16.10
CA GLN A 75 8.51 -1.55 -16.92
C GLN A 75 7.24 -2.38 -16.68
N ILE A 76 6.11 -1.67 -16.66
CA ILE A 76 4.75 -2.24 -16.63
C ILE A 76 4.30 -2.44 -18.08
N TYR A 77 3.72 -3.60 -18.37
CA TYR A 77 3.11 -3.93 -19.67
C TYR A 77 1.60 -4.08 -19.54
N SER A 78 0.89 -4.12 -20.67
CA SER A 78 -0.57 -4.30 -20.69
C SER A 78 -1.05 -5.63 -20.10
N SER A 79 -0.15 -6.62 -19.96
CA SER A 79 -0.42 -7.89 -19.30
C SER A 79 -0.35 -7.82 -17.77
N ASP A 80 0.25 -6.76 -17.21
CA ASP A 80 0.32 -6.56 -15.77
C ASP A 80 -1.01 -5.98 -15.27
N LEU A 81 -1.82 -6.85 -14.67
CA LEU A 81 -3.08 -6.45 -14.08
C LEU A 81 -2.82 -5.71 -12.76
N LEU A 82 -3.65 -4.73 -12.42
CA LEU A 82 -3.48 -3.93 -11.20
C LEU A 82 -3.84 -4.73 -9.93
N CYS A 83 -4.83 -5.62 -10.04
CA CYS A 83 -5.33 -6.39 -8.92
C CYS A 83 -4.58 -7.72 -8.77
N HIS A 84 -4.37 -8.16 -7.54
CA HIS A 84 -3.86 -9.49 -7.26
C HIS A 84 -4.77 -10.57 -7.91
N PRO A 85 -4.24 -11.67 -8.47
CA PRO A 85 -5.05 -12.70 -9.13
C PRO A 85 -6.19 -13.26 -8.27
N SER A 86 -5.98 -13.43 -6.96
CA SER A 86 -7.03 -13.86 -6.02
C SER A 86 -8.17 -12.84 -5.83
N GLN A 87 -8.00 -11.61 -6.30
CA GLN A 87 -8.95 -10.50 -6.15
C GLN A 87 -9.68 -10.16 -7.45
N HIS A 88 -9.46 -10.91 -8.54
CA HIS A 88 -10.16 -10.70 -9.82
C HIS A 88 -11.63 -11.12 -9.76
N ALA A 89 -11.94 -12.12 -8.93
CA ALA A 89 -13.30 -12.48 -8.59
C ALA A 89 -13.78 -11.67 -7.37
N SER A 90 -15.03 -11.23 -7.38
CA SER A 90 -15.64 -10.51 -6.25
C SER A 90 -16.07 -11.47 -5.13
N ASN A 91 -15.12 -12.20 -4.56
CA ASN A 91 -15.39 -13.16 -3.50
C ASN A 91 -15.01 -12.60 -2.12
N TYR A 92 -16.01 -12.32 -1.30
CA TYR A 92 -15.86 -11.95 0.11
C TYR A 92 -16.31 -13.13 0.97
N THR A 93 -15.37 -14.01 1.30
CA THR A 93 -15.67 -15.26 2.04
C THR A 93 -15.72 -15.07 3.55
N ASN A 94 -15.10 -14.02 4.08
CA ASN A 94 -15.06 -13.76 5.52
C ASN A 94 -16.10 -12.69 5.90
N PRO A 95 -17.19 -13.04 6.60
CA PRO A 95 -18.23 -12.08 6.97
C PRO A 95 -17.75 -11.04 7.99
N SER A 96 -16.67 -11.29 8.73
CA SER A 96 -16.06 -10.31 9.63
C SER A 96 -15.35 -9.18 8.90
N TYR A 97 -15.05 -9.35 7.60
CA TYR A 97 -14.35 -8.39 6.76
C TYR A 97 -15.18 -8.06 5.50
N PRO A 98 -16.30 -7.33 5.67
CA PRO A 98 -17.26 -7.13 4.58
C PRO A 98 -16.76 -6.16 3.51
N MET A 99 -17.41 -6.24 2.35
CA MET A 99 -17.26 -5.28 1.25
C MET A 99 -17.84 -3.91 1.64
N LEU A 100 -17.21 -2.85 1.14
CA LEU A 100 -17.68 -1.48 1.31
C LEU A 100 -19.11 -1.32 0.76
N GLN A 101 -19.97 -0.71 1.58
CA GLN A 101 -21.31 -0.28 1.19
C GLN A 101 -21.33 1.25 1.21
N ALA A 102 -21.46 1.86 0.02
CA ALA A 102 -21.45 3.31 -0.13
C ALA A 102 -22.45 3.74 -1.20
N GLN A 103 -23.09 4.88 -1.01
CA GLN A 103 -23.94 5.49 -2.03
C GLN A 103 -23.05 6.14 -3.10
N SER A 104 -23.54 6.20 -4.34
CA SER A 104 -22.86 6.96 -5.39
C SER A 104 -22.69 8.42 -4.96
N GLY A 105 -21.47 8.94 -5.11
CA GLY A 105 -21.09 10.29 -4.66
C GLY A 105 -20.64 10.39 -3.20
N SER A 106 -20.67 9.31 -2.41
CA SER A 106 -20.13 9.31 -1.05
C SER A 106 -18.62 9.49 -1.02
N CYS A 107 -18.12 10.21 -0.02
CA CYS A 107 -16.70 10.24 0.29
C CYS A 107 -16.32 9.01 1.13
N VAL A 108 -15.17 8.40 0.85
CA VAL A 108 -14.69 7.19 1.54
C VAL A 108 -13.29 7.45 2.08
N ALA A 109 -13.08 7.20 3.36
CA ALA A 109 -11.78 7.20 3.99
C ALA A 109 -11.07 5.87 3.74
N MET A 110 -9.79 5.96 3.37
CA MET A 110 -8.89 4.82 3.21
C MET A 110 -7.83 4.88 4.31
N LYS A 111 -7.89 3.94 5.24
CA LYS A 111 -6.99 3.88 6.38
C LYS A 111 -5.84 2.93 6.11
N HIS A 112 -4.64 3.41 6.36
CA HIS A 112 -3.40 2.65 6.27
C HIS A 112 -2.91 2.45 7.70
N LEU A 113 -2.78 1.21 8.14
CA LEU A 113 -2.38 0.85 9.49
C LEU A 113 -0.91 0.44 9.58
N GLU A 114 -0.22 0.33 8.45
CA GLU A 114 1.22 0.10 8.41
C GLU A 114 2.02 1.39 8.24
N ASN A 115 2.99 1.59 9.14
CA ASN A 115 4.10 2.50 8.91
C ASN A 115 5.10 1.80 7.98
N GLY A 116 5.28 2.34 6.78
CA GLY A 116 6.11 1.76 5.72
C GLY A 116 7.49 1.32 6.19
N HIS A 117 7.66 0.01 6.42
CA HIS A 117 8.98 -0.57 6.63
C HIS A 117 9.62 -0.82 5.27
N VAL A 118 10.57 0.04 4.95
CA VAL A 118 11.06 0.29 3.59
C VAL A 118 12.25 -0.61 3.25
N THR A 119 12.08 -1.93 3.11
CA THR A 119 12.98 -2.78 2.30
C THR A 119 12.57 -4.23 2.36
N MET A 120 12.49 -4.87 1.19
CA MET A 120 12.73 -6.31 1.07
C MET A 120 14.24 -6.51 1.30
N PRO A 121 14.69 -7.43 2.19
CA PRO A 121 16.10 -7.64 2.49
C PRO A 121 16.93 -8.04 1.26
#